data_AF-A0A161PDN7-F1
#
_entry.id   AF-A0A161PDN7-F1
#
_cell.length_a   1.000
_cell.length_b   1.000
_cell.length_c   1.000
_cell.angle_alpha   90.00
_cell.angle_beta   90.00
_cell.angle_gamma   90.00
#
_symmetry.space_group_name_H-M   'P 1'
#
loop_
_entity.id
_entity.type
_entity.pdbx_description
1 polymer ?
#
loop_
_entity_poly.entity_id
_entity_poly.type
_entity_poly.pdbx_seq_one_letter_code
_entity_poly.pdbx_strand_id
1 'polypeptide(L)'
;MTVKEYSLSIVLNAFLAYLWILFITHTVNMVNSMNNSFFVGIILIGIGTVLFFEIFHRVTPFNTYKFSHPLRITGVASFILVVAVHFLAFNLV
;
A
#
# COMPACT_ATOMS: atom_id res chain seq x y z
N MET A 1 0.22 -16.21 -20.67
CA MET A 1 -0.21 -15.08 -19.82
C MET A 1 -1.56 -14.63 -20.30
N THR A 2 -2.58 -14.74 -19.45
CA THR A 2 -3.94 -14.36 -19.84
C THR A 2 -4.26 -12.96 -19.31
N VAL A 3 -5.05 -12.17 -20.05
CA VAL A 3 -5.47 -10.82 -19.64
C VAL A 3 -6.05 -10.82 -18.21
N LYS A 4 -6.74 -11.91 -17.85
CA LYS A 4 -7.31 -12.16 -16.52
C LYS A 4 -6.29 -12.05 -15.38
N GLU A 5 -5.08 -12.59 -15.57
CA GLU A 5 -4.02 -12.58 -14.53
C GLU A 5 -3.52 -11.16 -14.27
N TYR A 6 -3.36 -10.37 -15.33
CA TYR A 6 -2.96 -8.97 -15.22
C TYR A 6 -4.05 -8.13 -14.54
N SER A 7 -5.30 -8.28 -14.97
CA SER A 7 -6.43 -7.56 -14.37
C SER A 7 -6.55 -7.87 -12.87
N LEU A 8 -6.43 -9.14 -12.48
CA LEU A 8 -6.48 -9.53 -11.07
C LEU A 8 -5.31 -8.96 -10.28
N SER A 9 -4.09 -9.01 -10.83
CA SER A 9 -2.90 -8.39 -10.21
C SER A 9 -3.09 -6.89 -10.01
N ILE A 10 -3.58 -6.17 -11.01
CA ILE A 10 -3.85 -4.72 -10.94
C ILE A 10 -4.89 -4.42 -9.86
N VAL A 11 -6.05 -5.08 -9.91
CA VAL A 11 -7.14 -4.83 -8.96
C VAL A 11 -6.70 -5.13 -7.53
N LEU A 12 -5.98 -6.23 -7.31
CA LEU A 12 -5.47 -6.60 -6.00
C LEU A 12 -4.50 -5.55 -5.46
N ASN A 13 -3.50 -5.15 -6.26
CA ASN A 13 -2.49 -4.19 -5.81
C ASN A 13 -3.07 -2.78 -5.63
N ALA A 14 -4.02 -2.37 -6.48
CA ALA A 14 -4.75 -1.11 -6.31
C ALA A 14 -5.58 -1.11 -5.01
N PHE A 15 -6.26 -2.22 -4.71
CA PHE A 15 -7.00 -2.38 -3.47
C PHE A 15 -6.09 -2.35 -2.24
N LEU A 16 -4.94 -3.03 -2.29
CA LEU A 16 -3.96 -2.97 -1.20
C LEU A 16 -3.39 -1.56 -1.01
N ALA A 17 -3.15 -0.80 -2.08
CA ALA A 17 -2.74 0.59 -1.97
C ALA A 17 -3.78 1.42 -1.23
N TYR A 18 -5.05 1.26 -1.58
CA TYR A 18 -6.15 1.95 -0.90
C TYR A 18 -6.23 1.60 0.60
N LEU A 19 -6.08 0.31 0.96
CA LEU A 19 -6.04 -0.11 2.36
C LEU A 19 -4.85 0.48 3.13
N TRP A 20 -3.68 0.54 2.50
CA TRP A 20 -2.50 1.14 3.12
C TRP A 20 -2.70 2.63 3.38
N ILE A 21 -3.28 3.35 2.41
CA ILE A 21 -3.62 4.77 2.55
C ILE A 21 -4.61 4.98 3.70
N LEU A 22 -5.70 4.21 3.75
CA LEU A 22 -6.67 4.27 4.85
C LEU A 22 -6.00 4.03 6.21
N PHE A 23 -5.12 3.03 6.30
CA PHE A 23 -4.35 2.74 7.50
C PHE A 23 -3.50 3.94 7.94
N ILE A 24 -2.74 4.55 7.02
CA ILE A 24 -1.90 5.71 7.32
C ILE A 24 -2.76 6.89 7.75
N THR A 25 -3.79 7.27 6.99
CA THR A 25 -4.66 8.41 7.30
C THR A 25 -5.34 8.25 8.66
N HIS A 26 -5.90 7.06 8.93
CA HIS A 26 -6.55 6.79 10.21
C HIS A 26 -5.56 6.86 11.37
N THR A 27 -4.38 6.26 11.21
CA THR A 27 -3.33 6.26 12.24
C THR A 27 -2.82 7.67 12.51
N VAL A 28 -2.56 8.47 11.47
CA VAL A 28 -2.12 9.87 11.61
C VAL A 28 -3.17 10.69 12.36
N ASN A 29 -4.45 10.59 11.98
CA ASN A 29 -5.52 11.32 12.65
C ASN A 29 -5.67 10.92 14.12
N MET A 30 -5.57 9.62 14.43
CA MET A 30 -5.60 9.13 15.80
C MET A 30 -4.41 9.67 16.60
N VAL A 31 -3.20 9.58 16.05
CA VAL A 31 -1.96 10.00 16.71
C VAL A 31 -1.92 11.51 16.95
N ASN A 32 -2.43 12.32 16.01
CA ASN A 32 -2.51 13.78 16.16
C ASN A 32 -3.42 14.22 17.31
N SER A 33 -4.32 13.35 17.79
CA SER A 33 -5.15 13.62 18.98
C SER A 33 -4.46 13.29 20.31
N MET A 34 -3.25 12.72 20.29
CA MET A 34 -2.51 12.29 21.48
C MET A 34 -1.44 13.31 21.89
N ASN A 35 -1.16 13.45 23.19
CA ASN A 35 -0.13 14.36 23.72
C ASN A 35 1.30 14.08 23.23
N ASN A 36 1.62 12.83 22.90
CA ASN A 36 2.95 12.40 22.44
C ASN A 36 2.94 11.97 20.97
N SER A 37 2.27 12.76 20.11
CA SER A 37 1.97 12.40 18.71
C SER A 37 3.20 11.94 17.92
N PHE A 38 4.35 12.59 18.10
CA PHE A 38 5.53 12.29 17.29
C PHE A 38 6.08 10.87 17.54
N PHE A 39 6.38 10.52 18.79
CA PHE A 39 6.95 9.21 19.14
C PHE A 39 5.96 8.07 18.90
N VAL A 40 4.69 8.28 19.28
CA VAL A 40 3.65 7.27 19.08
C VAL A 40 3.36 7.06 17.60
N GLY A 41 3.37 8.15 16.81
CA GLY A 41 3.22 8.10 15.36
C GLY A 41 4.29 7.29 14.66
N ILE A 42 5.57 7.55 14.97
CA ILE A 42 6.69 6.81 14.38
C ILE A 42 6.57 5.31 14.67
N ILE A 43 6.25 4.95 15.91
CA ILE A 43 6.14 3.55 16.32
C ILE A 43 4.96 2.87 15.61
N LEU A 44 3.76 3.47 15.65
CA LEU A 44 2.57 2.87 15.05
C LEU A 44 2.65 2.80 13.53
N ILE A 45 3.07 3.88 12.86
CA ILE A 45 3.21 3.90 11.41
C ILE A 45 4.34 2.98 10.97
N GLY A 46 5.47 2.99 11.68
CA GLY A 46 6.62 2.15 11.36
C GLY A 46 6.28 0.66 11.46
N ILE A 47 5.84 0.21 12.65
CA ILE A 47 5.49 -1.20 12.88
C ILE A 47 4.30 -1.60 12.02
N GLY A 48 3.26 -0.76 11.94
CA GLY A 48 2.07 -1.07 11.15
C GLY A 48 2.37 -1.17 9.65
N THR A 49 3.28 -0.35 9.11
CA THR A 49 3.72 -0.46 7.71
C THR A 49 4.50 -1.74 7.47
N VAL A 50 5.38 -2.15 8.39
CA VAL A 50 6.10 -3.44 8.29
C VAL A 50 5.13 -4.62 8.29
N LEU A 51 4.17 -4.64 9.22
CA LEU A 51 3.13 -5.67 9.28
C LEU A 51 2.24 -5.66 8.03
N PHE A 52 1.88 -4.48 7.54
CA PHE A 52 1.12 -4.34 6.30
C PHE A 52 1.90 -4.93 5.11
N PHE A 53 3.20 -4.67 5.04
CA PHE A 53 4.03 -5.19 3.94
C PHE A 53 4.20 -6.72 4.01
N GLU A 54 4.23 -7.30 5.21
CA GLU A 54 4.18 -8.75 5.40
C GLU A 54 2.85 -9.33 4.88
N ILE A 55 1.71 -8.69 5.17
CA ILE A 55 0.40 -9.07 4.62
C ILE A 55 0.40 -8.93 3.09
N PHE A 56 0.90 -7.80 2.59
CA PHE A 56 1.02 -7.53 1.15
C PHE A 56 1.81 -8.64 0.45
N HIS A 57 2.95 -9.04 1.02
CA HIS A 57 3.81 -10.09 0.48
C HIS A 57 3.13 -11.47 0.49
N ARG A 58 2.30 -11.76 1.49
CA ARG A 58 1.56 -13.03 1.58
C ARG A 58 0.36 -13.10 0.65
N VAL A 59 -0.35 -11.99 0.46
CA VAL A 59 -1.58 -11.92 -0.35
C VAL A 59 -1.25 -11.84 -1.84
N THR A 60 -0.18 -11.13 -2.19
CA THR A 60 0.28 -11.09 -3.59
C THR A 60 1.06 -12.37 -3.91
N PRO A 61 0.79 -13.06 -5.04
CA PRO A 61 1.51 -14.28 -5.42
C PRO A 61 2.95 -13.99 -5.89
N PHE A 62 3.58 -12.92 -5.42
CA PHE A 62 4.90 -12.47 -5.84
C PHE A 62 6.02 -13.41 -5.41
N ASN A 63 5.77 -14.33 -4.47
CA ASN A 63 6.72 -15.37 -4.10
C ASN A 63 6.89 -16.43 -5.21
N THR A 64 5.90 -16.59 -6.10
CA THR A 64 5.95 -17.57 -7.19
C THR A 64 6.63 -17.04 -8.46
N TYR A 65 6.81 -15.72 -8.55
CA TYR A 65 7.32 -15.04 -9.75
C TYR A 65 8.63 -14.29 -9.46
N LYS A 66 9.60 -14.41 -10.38
CA LYS A 66 10.84 -13.61 -10.33
C LYS A 66 10.51 -12.11 -10.25
N PHE A 67 11.40 -11.33 -9.62
CA PHE A 67 11.25 -9.86 -9.54
C PHE A 67 11.04 -9.19 -10.90
N SER A 68 11.67 -9.72 -11.96
CA SER A 68 11.56 -9.22 -13.34
C SER A 68 10.30 -9.67 -14.08
N HIS A 69 9.41 -10.44 -13.45
CA HIS A 69 8.21 -10.93 -14.10
C HIS A 69 7.22 -9.78 -14.32
N PRO A 70 6.71 -9.57 -15.54
CA PRO A 70 5.90 -8.39 -15.88
C PRO A 70 4.62 -8.31 -15.03
N LEU A 71 4.04 -9.44 -14.63
CA LEU A 71 2.86 -9.46 -13.76
C LEU A 71 3.10 -8.80 -12.39
N ARG A 72 4.32 -8.92 -11.85
CA ARG A 72 4.73 -8.32 -10.58
C ARG A 72 5.01 -6.84 -10.74
N ILE A 73 5.66 -6.47 -11.84
CA ILE A 73 5.93 -5.06 -12.19
C ILE A 73 4.61 -4.31 -12.35
N THR A 74 3.65 -4.86 -13.09
CA THR A 74 2.33 -4.23 -13.30
C THR A 74 1.56 -4.09 -11.99
N GLY A 75 1.60 -5.10 -11.12
CA GLY A 75 0.99 -5.01 -9.79
C GLY A 75 1.61 -3.89 -8.94
N VAL A 76 2.93 -3.89 -8.77
CA VAL A 76 3.62 -2.84 -7.99
C VAL A 76 3.41 -1.45 -8.60
N ALA A 77 3.44 -1.32 -9.93
CA ALA A 77 3.17 -0.07 -10.63
C ALA A 77 1.75 0.44 -10.33
N SER A 78 0.75 -0.44 -10.32
CA SER A 78 -0.62 -0.06 -9.97
C SER A 78 -0.77 0.39 -8.51
N PHE A 79 -0.06 -0.26 -7.58
CA PHE A 79 -0.01 0.16 -6.17
C PHE A 79 0.55 1.58 -6.06
N ILE A 80 1.73 1.83 -6.65
CA ILE A 80 2.39 3.14 -6.61
C ILE A 80 1.52 4.21 -7.26
N LEU A 81 0.86 3.89 -8.38
CA LEU A 81 -0.03 4.82 -9.08
C LEU A 81 -1.19 5.26 -8.19
N VAL A 82 -1.85 4.34 -7.48
CA VAL A 82 -2.95 4.70 -6.56
C VAL A 82 -2.46 5.60 -5.42
N VAL A 83 -1.30 5.29 -4.83
CA VAL A 83 -0.70 6.13 -3.79
C VAL A 83 -0.35 7.52 -4.32
N ALA A 84 0.26 7.60 -5.50
CA ALA A 84 0.65 8.86 -6.12
C ALA A 84 -0.58 9.72 -6.46
N VAL A 85 -1.62 9.12 -7.06
CA VAL A 85 -2.87 9.81 -7.39
C VAL A 85 -3.54 10.31 -6.12
N HIS A 86 -3.60 9.51 -5.06
CA HIS A 86 -4.17 9.96 -3.79
C HIS A 86 -3.38 11.14 -3.21
N PHE A 87 -2.05 11.03 -3.15
CA PHE A 87 -1.22 12.11 -2.62
C PHE A 87 -1.34 13.40 -3.44
N LEU A 88 -1.36 13.30 -4.78
CA LEU A 88 -1.55 14.45 -5.66
C LEU A 88 -2.95 15.03 -5.53
N ALA A 89 -4.00 14.21 -5.53
CA ALA A 89 -5.38 14.68 -5.47
C ALA A 89 -5.71 15.37 -4.14
N PHE A 90 -5.17 14.89 -3.02
CA PHE A 90 -5.49 15.41 -1.69
C PHE A 90 -4.51 16.48 -1.17
N ASN A 91 -3.31 16.64 -1.74
CA ASN A 91 -2.40 17.75 -1.37
C ASN A 91 -2.42 18.94 -2.34
N LEU A 92 -3.10 18.86 -3.50
CA LEU A 92 -3.28 20.00 -4.42
C LEU A 92 -4.56 20.82 -4.16
N VAL A 93 -5.39 20.41 -3.19
CA VAL A 93 -6.60 21.13 -2.74
C VAL A 93 -6.38 21.61 -1.32
#